data_AF-A0A0Q4S4E2-F1
#
_entry.id   AF-A0A0Q4S4E2-F1
#
_cell.length_a   1.000
_cell.length_b   1.000
_cell.length_c   1.000
_cell.angle_alpha   90.00
_cell.angle_beta   90.00
_cell.angle_gamma   90.00
#
_symmetry.space_group_name_H-M   'P 1'
#
loop_
_entity.id
_entity.type
_entity.pdbx_description
1 polymer ?
#
loop_
_entity_poly.entity_id
_entity_poly.type
_entity_poly.pdbx_seq_one_letter_code
_entity_poly.pdbx_strand_id
1 'polypeptide(L)'
;MQHAIDISGEKIKPSFSGQTAYCDFCKEKVIGKCGKIYIWHWQHVHNANCDSWKEGETDWHRAWKNKFPFDWQEKIIVKNDEKHIADIFTTNGIVIEFQNSMISSSTIAQREKFYEKMIWVINAQTFKKNLVTENISDKLLAEIERHYLTKRSSLEMHNSLKLQNLKKKQKTLISEIQSKEIELKELESKTVIFNSYNKNAETFAKRIINIWQSENLFVETSLIEITNDDAIITKKPFFSLLGELKRNKYFLNLAVENSTEIEKLYNERNEIMTKLEGLKPALTEELKFVASQFLNLEDEIAQLIRIISYLKNENAESDKELQLLKASIDNYISTNLKKLEISFEEERNEIIKDKDKLGLSWKHERKSWASATSPIFFDIGDDNLLYKYPNNKVCIIKVPDFLRKYNPNES
;
A
#
# COMPACT_ATOMS: atom_id res chain seq x y z
N MET A 1 -4.01 -67.59 -7.95
CA MET A 1 -4.31 -66.99 -6.62
C MET A 1 -3.24 -67.40 -5.65
N GLN A 2 -3.04 -66.59 -4.62
CA GLN A 2 -2.05 -66.85 -3.60
C GLN A 2 -2.54 -67.86 -2.57
N HIS A 3 -3.84 -67.86 -2.28
CA HIS A 3 -4.44 -68.68 -1.24
C HIS A 3 -5.48 -69.67 -1.78
N ALA A 4 -5.65 -70.78 -1.07
CA ALA A 4 -6.72 -71.74 -1.27
C ALA A 4 -7.13 -72.28 0.11
N ILE A 5 -8.17 -73.10 0.16
CA ILE A 5 -8.63 -73.79 1.36
C ILE A 5 -8.24 -75.26 1.28
N ASP A 6 -7.66 -75.79 2.34
CA ASP A 6 -7.34 -77.22 2.44
C ASP A 6 -8.57 -78.07 2.80
N ILE A 7 -8.38 -79.37 3.05
CA ILE A 7 -9.48 -80.27 3.42
C ILE A 7 -10.10 -79.97 4.80
N SER A 8 -9.38 -79.23 5.65
CA SER A 8 -9.82 -78.86 7.00
C SER A 8 -10.55 -77.53 7.06
N GLY A 9 -10.59 -76.78 5.95
CA GLY A 9 -11.19 -75.45 5.91
C GLY A 9 -10.19 -74.31 6.13
N GLU A 10 -8.90 -74.63 6.28
CA GLU A 10 -7.87 -73.65 6.60
C GLU A 10 -7.27 -73.03 5.34
N LYS A 11 -6.97 -71.72 5.44
CA LYS A 11 -6.40 -70.94 4.34
C LYS A 11 -4.91 -71.20 4.22
N ILE A 12 -4.48 -71.69 3.05
CA ILE A 12 -3.10 -72.13 2.80
C ILE A 12 -2.48 -71.54 1.53
N LYS A 13 -1.15 -71.39 1.55
CA LYS A 13 -0.29 -71.19 0.37
C LYS A 13 0.17 -72.55 -0.16
N PRO A 14 0.48 -72.69 -1.46
CA PRO A 14 0.98 -73.96 -1.97
C PRO A 14 2.39 -74.22 -1.42
N SER A 15 2.62 -75.42 -0.90
CA SER A 15 3.90 -75.87 -0.33
C SER A 15 4.76 -76.59 -1.36
N PHE A 16 4.15 -77.25 -2.35
CA PHE A 16 4.84 -77.95 -3.43
C PHE A 16 3.99 -78.00 -4.72
N SER A 17 4.65 -78.21 -5.86
CA SER A 17 3.98 -78.29 -7.16
C SER A 17 3.19 -79.59 -7.28
N GLY A 18 1.93 -79.53 -7.69
CA GLY A 18 1.03 -80.68 -7.73
C GLY A 18 0.19 -80.87 -6.47
N GLN A 19 0.44 -80.12 -5.38
CA GLN A 19 -0.43 -80.10 -4.21
C GLN A 19 -1.86 -79.72 -4.63
N THR A 20 -2.87 -80.30 -4.00
CA THR A 20 -4.28 -80.01 -4.30
C THR A 20 -4.95 -79.31 -3.14
N ALA A 21 -5.80 -78.34 -3.44
CA ALA A 21 -6.65 -77.62 -2.50
C ALA A 21 -7.95 -77.20 -3.20
N TYR A 22 -8.80 -76.45 -2.51
CA TYR A 22 -10.05 -75.92 -3.05
C TYR A 22 -10.02 -74.39 -3.12
N CYS A 23 -10.49 -73.81 -4.21
CA CYS A 23 -10.66 -72.37 -4.32
C CYS A 23 -11.69 -71.91 -3.30
N ASP A 24 -11.36 -70.95 -2.44
CA ASP A 24 -12.34 -70.43 -1.46
C ASP A 24 -13.57 -69.81 -2.15
N PHE A 25 -13.38 -69.22 -3.32
CA PHE A 25 -14.41 -68.49 -4.03
C PHE A 25 -15.43 -69.39 -4.74
N CYS A 26 -14.98 -70.24 -5.65
CA CYS A 26 -15.85 -71.11 -6.45
C CYS A 26 -15.95 -72.53 -5.93
N LYS A 27 -15.17 -72.89 -4.90
CA LYS A 27 -15.08 -74.24 -4.30
C LYS A 27 -14.58 -75.34 -5.25
N GLU A 28 -14.09 -74.96 -6.43
CA GLU A 28 -13.47 -75.87 -7.40
C GLU A 28 -12.03 -76.24 -7.01
N LYS A 29 -11.57 -77.40 -7.48
CA LYS A 29 -10.22 -77.90 -7.22
C LYS A 29 -9.15 -77.00 -7.86
N VAL A 30 -8.09 -76.73 -7.10
CA VAL A 30 -6.88 -76.02 -7.55
C VAL A 30 -5.63 -76.86 -7.32
N ILE A 31 -4.62 -76.68 -8.17
CA ILE A 31 -3.31 -77.32 -8.07
C ILE A 31 -2.24 -76.26 -7.81
N GLY A 32 -1.36 -76.53 -6.85
CA GLY A 32 -0.20 -75.72 -6.54
C GLY A 32 0.81 -75.78 -7.68
N LYS A 33 1.25 -74.62 -8.16
CA LYS A 33 2.35 -74.48 -9.12
C LYS A 33 3.50 -73.81 -8.39
N CYS A 34 4.52 -74.60 -8.05
CA CYS A 34 5.71 -74.14 -7.34
C CYS A 34 6.96 -74.43 -8.19
N GLY A 35 7.94 -73.54 -8.16
CA GLY A 35 9.22 -73.75 -8.85
C GLY A 35 10.10 -72.51 -8.88
N LYS A 36 11.23 -72.60 -9.60
CA LYS A 36 12.16 -71.49 -9.81
C LYS A 36 11.74 -70.53 -10.94
N ILE A 37 10.87 -71.01 -11.83
CA ILE A 37 10.40 -70.27 -13.03
C ILE A 37 9.10 -69.52 -12.75
N TYR A 38 8.21 -70.10 -11.95
CA TYR A 38 6.89 -69.54 -11.66
C TYR A 38 6.79 -69.13 -10.21
N ILE A 39 6.19 -67.97 -9.97
CA ILE A 39 5.77 -67.53 -8.65
C ILE A 39 4.80 -68.56 -8.09
N TRP A 40 4.98 -68.97 -6.83
CA TRP A 40 4.19 -70.04 -6.23
C TRP A 40 2.72 -69.63 -6.12
N HIS A 41 1.82 -70.31 -6.84
CA HIS A 41 0.40 -69.94 -6.89
C HIS A 41 -0.50 -71.16 -7.04
N TRP A 42 -1.77 -70.99 -6.71
CA TRP A 42 -2.84 -71.94 -6.99
C TRP A 42 -3.47 -71.65 -8.36
N GLN A 43 -3.56 -72.69 -9.19
CA GLN A 43 -4.17 -72.68 -10.51
C GLN A 43 -5.37 -73.64 -10.54
N HIS A 44 -6.50 -73.23 -11.12
CA HIS A 44 -7.63 -74.15 -11.32
C HIS A 44 -7.25 -75.28 -12.28
N VAL A 45 -7.71 -76.51 -11.98
CA VAL A 45 -7.43 -77.69 -12.81
C VAL A 45 -8.10 -77.62 -14.17
N HIS A 46 -9.27 -76.96 -14.22
CA HIS A 46 -10.04 -76.70 -15.43
C HIS A 46 -10.34 -75.21 -15.55
N ASN A 47 -10.86 -74.76 -16.69
CA ASN A 47 -11.31 -73.38 -16.87
C ASN A 47 -12.57 -73.14 -16.01
N ALA A 48 -12.36 -72.87 -14.73
CA ALA A 48 -13.42 -72.61 -13.78
C ALA A 48 -13.95 -71.18 -13.97
N ASN A 49 -15.27 -71.03 -13.95
CA ASN A 49 -15.91 -69.71 -13.86
C ASN A 49 -15.73 -69.16 -12.43
N CYS A 50 -14.53 -68.65 -12.15
CA CYS A 50 -14.17 -68.06 -10.86
C CYS A 50 -14.55 -66.57 -10.83
N ASP A 51 -13.96 -65.80 -9.90
CA ASP A 51 -14.18 -64.36 -9.80
C ASP A 51 -13.76 -63.67 -11.11
N SER A 52 -14.71 -62.95 -11.72
CA SER A 52 -14.52 -62.23 -12.97
C SER A 52 -13.62 -60.99 -12.84
N TRP A 53 -13.39 -60.51 -11.61
CA TRP A 53 -12.50 -59.38 -11.34
C TRP A 53 -11.05 -59.79 -11.14
N LYS A 54 -10.77 -61.09 -11.12
CA LYS A 54 -9.44 -61.59 -10.87
C LYS A 54 -8.57 -61.50 -12.12
N GLU A 55 -7.59 -60.61 -12.08
CA GLU A 55 -6.57 -60.47 -13.11
C GLU A 55 -5.36 -61.37 -12.85
N GLY A 56 -4.47 -61.47 -13.84
CA GLY A 56 -3.17 -62.11 -13.67
C GLY A 56 -2.31 -61.34 -12.66
N GLU A 57 -1.84 -62.04 -11.63
CA GLU A 57 -1.05 -61.45 -10.56
C GLU A 57 0.42 -61.28 -10.97
N THR A 58 0.97 -60.08 -10.79
CA THR A 58 2.39 -59.78 -11.03
C THR A 58 3.23 -59.84 -9.75
N ASP A 59 4.56 -59.86 -9.88
CA ASP A 59 5.47 -59.79 -8.73
C ASP A 59 5.22 -58.53 -7.89
N TRP A 60 4.99 -57.39 -8.55
CA TRP A 60 4.66 -56.12 -7.89
C TRP A 60 3.37 -56.23 -7.07
N HIS A 61 2.32 -56.79 -7.67
CA HIS A 61 1.01 -56.96 -7.03
C HIS A 61 1.11 -57.86 -5.80
N ARG A 62 1.83 -58.97 -5.92
CA ARG A 62 2.08 -59.90 -4.82
C ARG A 62 2.93 -59.29 -3.72
N ALA A 63 4.00 -58.59 -4.08
CA ALA A 63 4.87 -57.92 -3.11
C ALA A 63 4.08 -56.91 -2.28
N TRP A 64 3.13 -56.20 -2.88
CA TRP A 64 2.22 -55.32 -2.19
C TRP A 64 1.27 -56.05 -1.23
N LYS A 65 0.61 -57.12 -1.66
CA LYS A 65 -0.24 -57.93 -0.77
C LYS A 65 0.52 -58.50 0.43
N ASN A 66 1.76 -58.94 0.21
CA ASN A 66 2.61 -59.51 1.26
C ASN A 66 3.07 -58.50 2.33
N LYS A 67 2.83 -57.19 2.15
CA LYS A 67 3.08 -56.15 3.17
C LYS A 67 1.96 -56.06 4.23
N PHE A 68 0.94 -56.90 4.11
CA PHE A 68 -0.22 -56.94 5.02
C PHE A 68 -0.35 -58.32 5.67
N PRO A 69 -1.02 -58.43 6.83
CA PRO A 69 -1.22 -59.71 7.51
C PRO A 69 -1.87 -60.77 6.61
N PHE A 70 -1.47 -62.02 6.79
CA PHE A 70 -1.92 -63.14 5.99
C PHE A 70 -3.46 -63.27 5.93
N ASP A 71 -4.11 -63.02 7.06
CA ASP A 71 -5.57 -63.11 7.18
C ASP A 71 -6.30 -61.99 6.43
N TRP A 72 -5.65 -60.91 6.05
CA TRP A 72 -6.30 -59.79 5.36
C TRP A 72 -6.28 -59.96 3.83
N GLN A 73 -5.34 -60.75 3.32
CA GLN A 73 -5.09 -60.91 1.89
C GLN A 73 -6.20 -61.75 1.21
N GLU A 74 -6.62 -61.40 0.00
CA GLU A 74 -7.56 -62.19 -0.82
C GLU A 74 -8.86 -62.59 -0.06
N LYS A 75 -9.51 -61.63 0.62
CA LYS A 75 -10.75 -61.87 1.38
C LYS A 75 -11.97 -61.82 0.47
N ILE A 76 -12.87 -62.79 0.61
CA ILE A 76 -14.16 -62.80 -0.10
C ILE A 76 -15.11 -61.83 0.59
N ILE A 77 -15.62 -60.86 -0.16
CA ILE A 77 -16.66 -59.94 0.27
C ILE A 77 -17.95 -60.31 -0.47
N VAL A 78 -19.05 -60.42 0.27
CA VAL A 78 -20.38 -60.75 -0.27
C VAL A 78 -21.33 -59.59 0.00
N LYS A 79 -21.97 -59.06 -1.03
CA LYS A 79 -22.97 -57.99 -0.95
C LYS A 79 -24.02 -58.17 -2.05
N ASN A 80 -25.30 -57.99 -1.71
CA ASN A 80 -26.42 -58.01 -2.68
C ASN A 80 -26.37 -59.21 -3.65
N ASP A 81 -26.12 -60.42 -3.12
CA ASP A 81 -25.96 -61.67 -3.87
C ASP A 81 -24.78 -61.74 -4.86
N GLU A 82 -23.95 -60.69 -4.91
CA GLU A 82 -22.66 -60.66 -5.60
C GLU A 82 -21.53 -60.97 -4.60
N LYS A 83 -20.49 -61.65 -5.07
CA LYS A 83 -19.28 -61.91 -4.29
C LYS A 83 -18.03 -61.64 -5.11
N HIS A 84 -17.04 -61.00 -4.49
CA HIS A 84 -15.75 -60.69 -5.11
C HIS A 84 -14.60 -60.84 -4.12
N ILE A 85 -13.39 -61.05 -4.64
CA ILE A 85 -12.18 -61.19 -3.85
C ILE A 85 -11.50 -59.82 -3.75
N ALA A 86 -11.39 -59.29 -2.54
CA ALA A 86 -10.61 -58.09 -2.25
C ALA A 86 -9.13 -58.46 -2.07
N ASP A 87 -8.22 -57.69 -2.67
CA ASP A 87 -6.78 -57.91 -2.53
C ASP A 87 -6.34 -57.86 -1.07
N ILE A 88 -6.75 -56.81 -0.34
CA ILE A 88 -6.58 -56.65 1.11
C ILE A 88 -7.90 -56.17 1.70
N PHE A 89 -8.34 -56.79 2.79
CA PHE A 89 -9.42 -56.31 3.63
C PHE A 89 -8.95 -56.12 5.06
N THR A 90 -8.86 -54.86 5.48
CA THR A 90 -8.37 -54.48 6.82
C THR A 90 -9.43 -54.73 7.90
N THR A 91 -9.01 -54.85 9.16
CA THR A 91 -9.92 -54.98 10.31
C THR A 91 -10.86 -53.80 10.49
N ASN A 92 -10.49 -52.62 9.97
CA ASN A 92 -11.31 -51.41 10.00
C ASN A 92 -12.32 -51.33 8.82
N GLY A 93 -12.44 -52.40 8.03
CA GLY A 93 -13.41 -52.50 6.94
C GLY A 93 -13.01 -51.71 5.69
N ILE A 94 -11.73 -51.38 5.52
CA ILE A 94 -11.19 -50.75 4.31
C ILE A 94 -10.66 -51.84 3.38
N VAL A 95 -11.08 -51.78 2.11
CA VAL A 95 -10.51 -52.58 1.01
C VAL A 95 -9.36 -51.83 0.36
N ILE A 96 -8.23 -52.50 0.09
CA ILE A 96 -7.14 -51.93 -0.70
C ILE A 96 -6.93 -52.81 -1.92
N GLU A 97 -7.12 -52.22 -3.10
CA GLU A 97 -6.94 -52.89 -4.39
C GLU A 97 -5.65 -52.41 -5.07
N PHE A 98 -4.87 -53.34 -5.59
CA PHE A 98 -3.61 -53.07 -6.26
C PHE A 98 -3.78 -53.22 -7.76
N GLN A 99 -3.57 -52.14 -8.52
CA GLN A 99 -3.74 -52.17 -9.97
C GLN A 99 -2.42 -51.97 -10.70
N ASN A 100 -2.00 -52.99 -11.45
CA ASN A 100 -0.79 -52.94 -12.28
C ASN A 100 -1.11 -52.70 -13.76
N SER A 101 -2.20 -53.27 -14.26
CA SER A 101 -2.57 -53.30 -15.67
C SER A 101 -3.59 -52.20 -16.01
N MET A 102 -3.88 -52.00 -17.30
CA MET A 102 -4.97 -51.11 -17.71
C MET A 102 -6.31 -51.71 -17.28
N ILE A 103 -7.15 -50.87 -16.67
CA ILE A 103 -8.52 -51.18 -16.27
C ILE A 103 -9.45 -50.13 -16.87
N SER A 104 -10.68 -50.51 -17.22
CA SER A 104 -11.67 -49.57 -17.78
C SER A 104 -12.30 -48.71 -16.67
N SER A 105 -12.81 -47.53 -17.03
CA SER A 105 -13.56 -46.68 -16.10
C SER A 105 -14.82 -47.37 -15.55
N SER A 106 -15.48 -48.20 -16.37
CA SER A 106 -16.66 -48.97 -15.95
C SER A 106 -16.32 -49.97 -14.86
N THR A 107 -15.21 -50.70 -14.98
CA THR A 107 -14.77 -51.66 -13.95
C THR A 107 -14.34 -50.95 -12.68
N ILE A 108 -13.65 -49.81 -12.77
CA ILE A 108 -13.33 -48.99 -11.60
C ILE A 108 -14.61 -48.59 -10.86
N ALA A 109 -15.59 -48.00 -11.58
CA ALA A 109 -16.84 -47.56 -10.98
C ALA A 109 -17.64 -48.71 -10.34
N GLN A 110 -17.66 -49.89 -10.98
CA GLN A 110 -18.28 -51.09 -10.42
C GLN A 110 -17.62 -51.53 -9.12
N ARG A 111 -16.28 -51.60 -9.08
CA ARG A 111 -15.52 -51.96 -7.89
C ARG A 111 -15.70 -50.96 -6.75
N GLU A 112 -15.62 -49.66 -7.04
CA GLU A 112 -15.85 -48.60 -6.06
C GLU A 112 -17.26 -48.64 -5.49
N LYS A 113 -18.27 -48.89 -6.32
CA LYS A 113 -19.66 -49.05 -5.87
C LYS A 113 -19.84 -50.29 -5.00
N PHE A 114 -19.20 -51.40 -5.35
CA PHE A 114 -19.32 -52.66 -4.59
C PHE A 114 -18.59 -52.59 -3.24
N TYR A 115 -17.31 -52.19 -3.23
CA TYR A 115 -16.53 -52.17 -2.01
C TYR A 115 -16.84 -50.95 -1.12
N GLU A 116 -17.28 -49.83 -1.70
CA GLU A 116 -17.56 -48.55 -1.04
C GLU A 116 -16.32 -47.95 -0.37
N LYS A 117 -15.93 -48.48 0.80
CA LYS A 117 -14.75 -48.03 1.56
C LYS A 117 -13.50 -48.69 0.99
N MET A 118 -12.99 -48.15 -0.11
CA MET A 118 -11.81 -48.70 -0.76
C MET A 118 -10.73 -47.67 -1.09
N ILE A 119 -9.53 -48.18 -1.35
CA ILE A 119 -8.34 -47.43 -1.76
C ILE A 119 -7.71 -48.12 -2.97
N TRP A 120 -7.26 -47.33 -3.93
CA TRP A 120 -6.44 -47.80 -5.05
C TRP A 120 -4.96 -47.54 -4.79
N VAL A 121 -4.14 -48.57 -4.96
CA VAL A 121 -2.69 -48.43 -5.11
C VAL A 121 -2.32 -48.88 -6.52
N ILE A 122 -1.79 -47.96 -7.33
CA ILE A 122 -1.54 -48.18 -8.75
C ILE A 122 -0.05 -48.25 -9.00
N ASN A 123 0.41 -49.26 -9.75
CA ASN A 123 1.80 -49.31 -10.18
C ASN A 123 2.07 -48.20 -11.21
N ALA A 124 2.73 -47.13 -10.79
CA ALA A 124 3.10 -46.01 -11.65
C ALA A 124 4.56 -46.04 -12.08
N GLN A 125 5.36 -47.01 -11.66
CA GLN A 125 6.80 -47.05 -11.95
C GLN A 125 7.09 -46.96 -13.46
N THR A 126 6.27 -47.61 -14.28
CA THR A 126 6.42 -47.62 -15.76
C THR A 126 6.05 -46.29 -16.44
N PHE A 127 5.25 -45.44 -15.78
CA PHE A 127 4.81 -44.14 -16.32
C PHE A 127 5.09 -42.96 -15.38
N LYS A 128 5.98 -43.14 -14.40
CA LYS A 128 6.45 -42.10 -13.46
C LYS A 128 6.83 -40.80 -14.17
N LYS A 129 7.51 -40.89 -15.32
CA LYS A 129 7.91 -39.73 -16.13
C LYS A 129 6.73 -38.92 -16.69
N ASN A 130 5.54 -39.51 -16.77
CA ASN A 130 4.32 -38.83 -17.19
C ASN A 130 3.65 -38.09 -16.03
N LEU A 131 4.01 -38.39 -14.78
CA LEU A 131 3.53 -37.73 -13.56
C LEU A 131 4.53 -36.61 -13.20
N VAL A 132 4.30 -35.41 -13.73
CA VAL A 132 5.12 -34.24 -13.42
C VAL A 132 4.59 -33.59 -12.14
N THR A 133 5.47 -33.43 -11.15
CA THR A 133 5.15 -32.74 -9.90
C THR A 133 5.94 -31.44 -9.82
N GLU A 134 5.26 -30.35 -9.51
CA GLU A 134 5.87 -29.02 -9.39
C GLU A 134 5.44 -28.35 -8.08
N ASN A 135 6.38 -27.64 -7.46
CA ASN A 135 6.06 -26.75 -6.34
C ASN A 135 5.48 -25.45 -6.90
N ILE A 136 4.17 -25.47 -7.15
CA ILE A 136 3.43 -24.33 -7.68
C ILE A 136 3.26 -23.25 -6.60
N SER A 137 3.25 -23.65 -5.33
CA SER A 137 3.02 -22.76 -4.18
C SER A 137 4.07 -21.66 -4.07
N ASP A 138 5.36 -21.97 -4.20
CA ASP A 138 6.43 -20.95 -4.13
C ASP A 138 6.34 -19.94 -5.28
N LYS A 139 6.00 -20.41 -6.49
CA LYS A 139 5.82 -19.55 -7.66
C LYS A 139 4.62 -18.61 -7.49
N LEU A 140 3.49 -19.14 -7.01
CA LEU A 140 2.29 -18.34 -6.73
C LEU A 140 2.55 -17.31 -5.64
N LEU A 141 3.24 -17.68 -4.55
CA LEU A 141 3.62 -16.75 -3.48
C LEU A 141 4.44 -15.57 -4.02
N ALA A 142 5.46 -15.85 -4.84
CA ALA A 142 6.27 -14.80 -5.45
C ALA A 142 5.46 -13.90 -6.43
N GLU A 143 4.46 -14.46 -7.11
CA GLU A 143 3.59 -13.70 -8.00
C GLU A 143 2.66 -12.75 -7.25
N ILE A 144 1.96 -13.25 -6.21
CA ILE A 144 1.06 -12.43 -5.40
C ILE A 144 1.82 -11.34 -4.63
N GLU A 145 3.04 -11.64 -4.17
CA GLU A 145 3.89 -10.66 -3.48
C GLU A 145 4.31 -9.53 -4.42
N ARG A 146 4.73 -9.85 -5.65
CA ARG A 146 5.02 -8.82 -6.67
C ARG A 146 3.80 -7.96 -6.96
N HIS A 147 2.63 -8.58 -7.16
CA HIS A 147 1.38 -7.85 -7.41
C HIS A 147 0.99 -6.93 -6.25
N TYR A 148 1.13 -7.41 -5.00
CA TYR A 148 0.89 -6.64 -3.79
C TYR A 148 1.81 -5.41 -3.73
N LEU A 149 3.12 -5.60 -3.93
CA LEU A 149 4.11 -4.51 -3.90
C LEU A 149 3.85 -3.46 -4.99
N THR A 150 3.51 -3.87 -6.21
CA THR A 150 3.19 -2.94 -7.31
C THR A 150 1.94 -2.11 -7.02
N LYS A 151 0.87 -2.74 -6.53
CA LYS A 151 -0.37 -2.03 -6.17
C LYS A 151 -0.16 -1.08 -5.00
N ARG A 152 0.59 -1.51 -3.98
CA ARG A 152 0.95 -0.71 -2.82
C ARG A 152 1.71 0.55 -3.21
N SER A 153 2.78 0.39 -4.00
CA SER A 153 3.57 1.51 -4.52
C SER A 153 2.72 2.50 -5.32
N SER A 154 1.83 1.99 -6.18
CA SER A 154 0.91 2.83 -6.97
C SER A 154 -0.09 3.62 -6.11
N LEU A 155 -0.56 3.04 -5.00
CA LEU A 155 -1.44 3.72 -4.04
C LEU A 155 -0.69 4.79 -3.23
N GLU A 156 0.53 4.49 -2.79
CA GLU A 156 1.38 5.44 -2.06
C GLU A 156 1.80 6.63 -2.94
N MET A 157 1.97 6.42 -4.25
CA MET A 157 2.27 7.47 -5.23
C MET A 157 1.03 8.28 -5.67
N HIS A 158 -0.13 8.13 -5.03
CA HIS A 158 -1.36 8.78 -5.48
C HIS A 158 -1.19 10.31 -5.63
N ASN A 159 -1.10 10.77 -6.87
CA ASN A 159 -0.83 12.16 -7.20
C ASN A 159 -2.15 12.91 -7.45
N SER A 160 -2.55 13.74 -6.50
CA SER A 160 -3.72 14.61 -6.67
C SER A 160 -3.34 15.90 -7.39
N LEU A 161 -3.74 16.03 -8.66
CA LEU A 161 -3.61 17.27 -9.43
C LEU A 161 -4.25 18.46 -8.69
N LYS A 162 -5.38 18.23 -8.00
CA LYS A 162 -6.06 19.23 -7.17
C LYS A 162 -5.16 19.70 -6.01
N LEU A 163 -4.45 18.78 -5.34
CA LEU A 163 -3.50 19.11 -4.27
C LEU A 163 -2.32 19.94 -4.81
N GLN A 164 -1.78 19.58 -5.98
CA GLN A 164 -0.70 20.34 -6.63
C GLN A 164 -1.15 21.75 -6.99
N ASN A 165 -2.35 21.90 -7.56
CA ASN A 165 -2.91 23.20 -7.94
C ASN A 165 -3.14 24.09 -6.71
N LEU A 166 -3.66 23.56 -5.61
CA LEU A 166 -3.84 24.30 -4.36
C LEU A 166 -2.49 24.76 -3.77
N LYS A 167 -1.47 23.89 -3.72
CA LYS A 167 -0.11 24.28 -3.30
C LYS A 167 0.47 25.39 -4.16
N LYS A 168 0.22 25.34 -5.48
CA LYS A 168 0.66 26.39 -6.41
C LYS A 168 -0.06 27.71 -6.13
N LYS A 169 -1.39 27.70 -5.95
CA LYS A 169 -2.19 28.87 -5.60
C LYS A 169 -1.68 29.51 -4.30
N GLN A 170 -1.46 28.70 -3.27
CA GLN A 170 -0.93 29.15 -1.98
C GLN A 170 0.45 29.81 -2.12
N LYS A 171 1.36 29.21 -2.89
CA LYS A 171 2.68 29.78 -3.14
C LYS A 171 2.60 31.15 -3.82
N THR A 172 1.70 31.31 -4.79
CA THR A 172 1.44 32.60 -5.44
C THR A 172 0.89 33.64 -4.46
N LEU A 173 -0.11 33.29 -3.65
CA LEU A 173 -0.66 34.19 -2.64
C LEU A 173 0.39 34.66 -1.63
N ILE A 174 1.24 33.75 -1.14
CA ILE A 174 2.33 34.10 -0.21
C ILE A 174 3.29 35.11 -0.84
N SER A 175 3.69 34.89 -2.11
CA SER A 175 4.58 35.83 -2.79
C SER A 175 3.95 37.21 -3.01
N GLU A 176 2.64 37.27 -3.28
CA GLU A 176 1.92 38.52 -3.45
C GLU A 176 1.79 39.29 -2.13
N ILE A 177 1.46 38.60 -1.04
CA ILE A 177 1.43 39.18 0.32
C ILE A 177 2.80 39.76 0.66
N GLN A 178 3.88 39.00 0.45
CA GLN A 178 5.25 39.47 0.73
C GLN A 178 5.61 40.72 -0.08
N SER A 179 5.27 40.73 -1.38
CA SER A 179 5.49 41.90 -2.22
C SER A 179 4.75 43.13 -1.70
N LYS A 180 3.49 42.95 -1.28
CA LYS A 180 2.65 44.04 -0.76
C LYS A 180 3.10 44.52 0.62
N GLU A 181 3.60 43.64 1.47
CA GLU A 181 4.20 44.00 2.76
C GLU A 181 5.50 44.80 2.60
N ILE A 182 6.30 44.50 1.59
CA ILE A 182 7.48 45.31 1.23
C ILE A 182 7.04 46.71 0.79
N GLU A 183 6.08 46.79 -0.14
CA GLU A 183 5.52 48.07 -0.62
C GLU A 183 4.95 48.90 0.53
N LEU A 184 4.19 48.28 1.43
CA LEU A 184 3.65 48.92 2.62
C LEU A 184 4.77 49.50 3.50
N LYS A 185 5.81 48.70 3.78
CA LYS A 185 6.93 49.13 4.63
C LYS A 185 7.69 50.32 4.02
N GLU A 186 7.86 50.33 2.70
CA GLU A 186 8.47 51.45 1.99
C GLU A 186 7.63 52.73 2.12
N LEU A 187 6.31 52.64 1.94
CA LEU A 187 5.42 53.80 2.07
C LEU A 187 5.30 54.29 3.52
N GLU A 188 5.19 53.37 4.48
CA GLU A 188 5.21 53.69 5.91
C GLU A 188 6.48 54.44 6.27
N SER A 189 7.65 54.02 5.76
CA SER A 189 8.93 54.70 6.01
C SER A 189 8.93 56.17 5.55
N LYS A 190 8.23 56.48 4.44
CA LYS A 190 8.11 57.84 3.89
C LYS A 190 7.15 58.72 4.68
N THR A 191 6.16 58.14 5.36
CA THR A 191 5.11 58.86 6.08
C THR A 191 5.34 58.96 7.59
N VAL A 192 6.32 58.23 8.16
CA VAL A 192 6.70 58.28 9.60
C VAL A 192 6.82 59.70 10.13
N ILE A 193 7.43 60.59 9.37
CA ILE A 193 7.67 61.98 9.80
C ILE A 193 6.35 62.74 9.95
N PHE A 194 5.40 62.52 9.03
CA PHE A 194 4.10 63.19 9.03
C PHE A 194 3.16 62.70 10.15
N ASN A 195 3.32 61.44 10.59
CA ASN A 195 2.58 60.86 11.73
C ASN A 195 2.75 61.68 13.03
N SER A 196 3.94 62.25 13.27
CA SER A 196 4.22 63.07 14.46
C SER A 196 3.45 64.41 14.51
N TYR A 197 2.79 64.81 13.40
CA TYR A 197 2.04 66.05 13.25
C TYR A 197 0.52 65.84 13.16
N ASN A 198 0.02 64.72 13.71
CA ASN A 198 -1.40 64.41 13.80
C ASN A 198 -2.15 64.37 12.46
N LYS A 199 -1.44 64.09 11.36
CA LYS A 199 -1.99 63.96 10.00
C LYS A 199 -2.92 65.13 9.61
N ASN A 200 -2.54 66.34 9.98
CA ASN A 200 -3.37 67.52 9.72
C ASN A 200 -2.54 68.62 9.06
N ALA A 201 -2.87 68.94 7.81
CA ALA A 201 -2.10 69.89 7.00
C ALA A 201 -2.02 71.30 7.61
N GLU A 202 -3.11 71.77 8.22
CA GLU A 202 -3.16 73.08 8.90
C GLU A 202 -2.26 73.10 10.14
N THR A 203 -2.33 72.04 10.95
CA THR A 203 -1.53 71.90 12.18
C THR A 203 -0.06 71.73 11.85
N PHE A 204 0.26 70.97 10.80
CA PHE A 204 1.60 70.81 10.26
C PHE A 204 2.18 72.16 9.83
N ALA A 205 1.50 72.89 8.94
CA ALA A 205 1.99 74.17 8.42
C ALA A 205 2.22 75.20 9.53
N LYS A 206 1.26 75.37 10.45
CA LYS A 206 1.38 76.27 11.60
C LYS A 206 2.57 75.92 12.49
N ARG A 207 2.78 74.64 12.77
CA ARG A 207 3.84 74.19 13.66
C ARG A 207 5.23 74.38 13.03
N ILE A 208 5.38 74.13 11.73
CA ILE A 208 6.63 74.40 11.01
C ILE A 208 6.97 75.89 11.03
N ILE A 209 6.00 76.75 10.74
CA ILE A 209 6.20 78.21 10.78
C ILE A 209 6.62 78.65 12.19
N ASN A 210 5.95 78.16 13.23
CA ASN A 210 6.30 78.46 14.62
C ASN A 210 7.72 77.99 14.99
N ILE A 211 8.13 76.79 14.54
CA ILE A 211 9.49 76.28 14.75
C ILE A 211 10.51 77.20 14.09
N TRP A 212 10.30 77.58 12.83
CA TRP A 212 11.20 78.47 12.09
C TRP A 212 11.31 79.86 12.68
N GLN A 213 10.24 80.37 13.28
CA GLN A 213 10.23 81.67 13.96
C GLN A 213 10.93 81.63 15.33
N SER A 214 11.03 80.47 15.96
CA SER A 214 11.73 80.34 17.24
C SER A 214 13.25 80.53 17.06
N GLU A 215 13.90 81.25 17.98
CA GLU A 215 15.34 81.54 17.89
C GLU A 215 16.23 80.29 18.05
N ASN A 216 15.64 79.16 18.48
CA ASN A 216 16.27 77.84 18.51
C ASN A 216 16.06 77.12 17.17
N LEU A 217 16.97 77.38 16.24
CA LEU A 217 16.99 76.78 14.90
C LEU A 217 17.44 75.30 14.90
N PHE A 218 17.07 74.53 15.93
CA PHE A 218 17.12 73.08 15.86
C PHE A 218 15.91 72.60 15.06
N VAL A 219 15.99 72.74 13.74
CA VAL A 219 15.10 72.01 12.85
C VAL A 219 15.51 70.54 13.01
N GLU A 220 14.62 69.71 13.56
CA GLU A 220 14.84 68.27 13.63
C GLU A 220 15.31 67.78 12.25
N THR A 221 16.36 66.97 12.20
CA THR A 221 16.95 66.50 10.93
C THR A 221 15.91 65.84 10.00
N SER A 222 14.90 65.21 10.59
CA SER A 222 13.73 64.63 9.92
C SER A 222 12.83 65.65 9.19
N LEU A 223 12.75 66.90 9.67
CA LEU A 223 11.97 67.97 9.03
C LEU A 223 12.69 68.64 7.86
N ILE A 224 14.01 68.47 7.78
CA ILE A 224 14.83 69.11 6.74
C ILE A 224 14.46 68.56 5.35
N GLU A 225 14.17 67.26 5.23
CA GLU A 225 13.79 66.62 3.97
C GLU A 225 12.43 67.13 3.46
N ILE A 226 11.40 67.13 4.32
CA ILE A 226 10.05 67.59 3.94
C ILE A 226 10.04 69.08 3.63
N THR A 227 10.78 69.86 4.40
CA THR A 227 10.76 71.31 4.23
C THR A 227 11.73 71.81 3.17
N ASN A 228 12.57 70.96 2.58
CA ASN A 228 13.40 71.29 1.42
C ASN A 228 12.68 71.03 0.08
N ASP A 229 11.38 70.74 0.12
CA ASP A 229 10.56 70.57 -1.07
C ASP A 229 10.58 71.84 -1.95
N ASP A 230 10.81 71.66 -3.26
CA ASP A 230 10.89 72.73 -4.25
C ASP A 230 9.56 73.51 -4.38
N ALA A 231 8.45 72.94 -3.92
CA ALA A 231 7.15 73.62 -3.87
C ALA A 231 7.09 74.75 -2.82
N ILE A 232 8.03 74.79 -1.86
CA ILE A 232 8.06 75.83 -0.80
C ILE A 232 8.92 77.02 -1.26
N ILE A 233 8.41 77.75 -2.24
CA ILE A 233 9.10 78.86 -2.90
C ILE A 233 9.36 80.01 -1.90
N THR A 234 8.42 80.27 -0.99
CA THR A 234 8.54 81.35 0.01
C THR A 234 9.56 81.06 1.11
N LYS A 235 10.09 79.84 1.21
CA LYS A 235 11.09 79.45 2.20
C LYS A 235 12.32 80.38 2.19
N LYS A 236 12.92 80.59 1.02
CA LYS A 236 14.15 81.39 0.89
C LYS A 236 13.94 82.86 1.31
N PRO A 237 12.92 83.58 0.79
CA PRO A 237 12.56 84.91 1.28
C PRO A 237 12.30 84.96 2.80
N PHE A 238 11.57 83.97 3.33
CA PHE A 238 11.23 83.89 4.75
C PHE A 238 12.46 83.77 5.65
N PHE A 239 13.40 82.87 5.31
CA PHE A 239 14.67 82.74 6.05
C PHE A 239 15.60 83.96 5.88
N SER A 240 15.58 84.63 4.72
CA SER A 240 16.33 85.89 4.52
C SER A 240 15.87 86.97 5.51
N LEU A 241 14.55 87.19 5.61
CA LEU A 241 13.96 88.16 6.53
C LEU A 241 14.19 87.78 8.00
N LEU A 242 14.14 86.50 8.37
CA LEU A 242 14.53 86.05 9.71
C LEU A 242 16.01 86.36 10.01
N GLY A 243 16.89 86.22 9.02
CA GLY A 243 18.30 86.59 9.12
C GLY A 243 18.50 88.10 9.33
N GLU A 244 17.75 88.93 8.59
CA GLU A 244 17.70 90.38 8.77
C GLU A 244 17.20 90.75 10.19
N LEU A 245 16.13 90.10 10.65
CA LEU A 245 15.57 90.32 11.99
C LEU A 245 16.57 89.98 13.10
N LYS A 246 17.35 88.91 12.94
CA LYS A 246 18.44 88.54 13.87
C LYS A 246 19.57 89.57 13.88
N ARG A 247 19.99 90.05 12.71
CA ARG A 247 21.01 91.11 12.59
C ARG A 247 20.52 92.40 13.25
N ASN A 248 19.29 92.81 12.95
CA ASN A 248 18.66 93.98 13.57
C ASN A 248 18.58 93.85 15.10
N LYS A 249 18.19 92.68 15.64
CA LYS A 249 18.22 92.40 17.09
C LYS A 249 19.63 92.55 17.69
N TYR A 250 20.66 92.05 17.01
CA TYR A 250 22.05 92.18 17.45
C TYR A 250 22.49 93.65 17.53
N PHE A 251 22.18 94.46 16.51
CA PHE A 251 22.50 95.88 16.52
C PHE A 251 21.70 96.66 17.59
N LEU A 252 20.42 96.32 17.79
CA LEU A 252 19.61 96.88 18.89
C LEU A 252 20.20 96.58 20.28
N ASN A 253 20.76 95.39 20.48
CA ASN A 253 21.39 95.00 21.75
C ASN A 253 22.75 95.68 22.00
N LEU A 254 23.45 96.12 20.94
CA LEU A 254 24.75 96.79 21.02
C LEU A 254 24.65 98.33 21.12
N ALA A 255 23.50 98.90 20.79
CA ALA A 255 23.28 100.34 20.85
C ALA A 255 23.27 100.82 22.31
N VAL A 256 24.09 101.84 22.64
CA VAL A 256 24.14 102.47 23.97
C VAL A 256 23.61 103.91 23.84
N GLU A 257 22.52 104.18 24.57
CA GLU A 257 21.85 105.47 24.82
C GLU A 257 21.26 106.29 23.63
N ASN A 258 19.93 106.46 23.68
CA ASN A 258 19.03 107.42 23.00
C ASN A 258 19.60 108.25 21.84
N SER A 259 19.83 107.60 20.70
CA SER A 259 20.13 108.25 19.43
C SER A 259 19.05 107.93 18.37
N THR A 260 19.00 108.76 17.33
CA THR A 260 18.20 108.55 16.11
C THR A 260 18.49 107.20 15.40
N GLU A 261 19.57 106.51 15.78
CA GLU A 261 19.92 105.17 15.29
C GLU A 261 19.02 104.07 15.86
N ILE A 262 18.64 104.15 17.14
CA ILE A 262 17.72 103.19 17.78
C ILE A 262 16.33 103.29 17.12
N GLU A 263 15.87 104.50 16.84
CA GLU A 263 14.59 104.74 16.16
C GLU A 263 14.57 104.17 14.74
N LYS A 264 15.67 104.35 13.98
CA LYS A 264 15.84 103.74 12.65
C LYS A 264 15.82 102.21 12.72
N LEU A 265 16.51 101.61 13.69
CA LEU A 265 16.53 100.16 13.88
C LEU A 265 15.16 99.60 14.29
N TYR A 266 14.37 100.31 15.09
CA TYR A 266 12.99 99.91 15.40
C TYR A 266 12.06 100.02 14.18
N ASN A 267 12.19 101.06 13.37
CA ASN A 267 11.43 101.19 12.12
C ASN A 267 11.77 100.07 11.13
N GLU A 268 13.07 99.78 10.93
CA GLU A 268 13.53 98.65 10.13
C GLU A 268 12.99 97.31 10.68
N ARG A 269 13.01 97.12 12.00
CA ARG A 269 12.43 95.93 12.65
C ARG A 269 10.95 95.77 12.31
N ASN A 270 10.17 96.85 12.41
CA ASN A 270 8.74 96.84 12.12
C ASN A 270 8.45 96.54 10.64
N GLU A 271 9.27 97.08 9.72
CA GLU A 271 9.18 96.76 8.30
C GLU A 271 9.50 95.29 8.01
N ILE A 272 10.58 94.74 8.60
CA ILE A 272 10.95 93.33 8.47
C ILE A 272 9.83 92.44 9.01
N MET A 273 9.29 92.76 10.19
CA MET A 273 8.18 92.03 10.81
C MET A 273 6.90 92.06 9.94
N THR A 274 6.59 93.21 9.33
CA THR A 274 5.43 93.36 8.44
C THR A 274 5.59 92.51 7.18
N LYS A 275 6.78 92.54 6.55
CA LYS A 275 7.09 91.69 5.39
C LYS A 275 7.02 90.20 5.75
N LEU A 276 7.51 89.83 6.93
CA LEU A 276 7.48 88.46 7.42
C LEU A 276 6.04 87.96 7.67
N GLU A 277 5.19 88.80 8.26
CA GLU A 277 3.77 88.50 8.44
C GLU A 277 3.03 88.36 7.10
N GLY A 278 3.38 89.21 6.12
CA GLY A 278 2.82 89.15 4.77
C GLY A 278 3.17 87.88 3.98
N LEU A 279 4.29 87.22 4.30
CA LEU A 279 4.68 85.94 3.66
C LEU A 279 4.00 84.71 4.27
N LYS A 280 3.53 84.79 5.52
CA LYS A 280 2.96 83.64 6.24
C LYS A 280 1.77 82.96 5.53
N PRO A 281 0.81 83.69 4.94
CA PRO A 281 -0.32 83.04 4.27
C PRO A 281 0.12 82.18 3.08
N ALA A 282 1.02 82.70 2.24
CA ALA A 282 1.56 81.96 1.10
C ALA A 282 2.39 80.75 1.56
N LEU A 283 3.27 80.94 2.54
CA LEU A 283 4.06 79.86 3.12
C LEU A 283 3.19 78.77 3.77
N THR A 284 2.07 79.16 4.38
CA THR A 284 1.12 78.22 4.99
C THR A 284 0.46 77.34 3.93
N GLU A 285 0.03 77.90 2.80
CA GLU A 285 -0.57 77.14 1.71
C GLU A 285 0.46 76.23 1.01
N GLU A 286 1.70 76.68 0.82
CA GLU A 286 2.79 75.85 0.30
C GLU A 286 3.07 74.64 1.21
N LEU A 287 3.15 74.86 2.54
CA LEU A 287 3.33 73.78 3.51
C LEU A 287 2.13 72.84 3.59
N LYS A 288 0.90 73.35 3.43
CA LYS A 288 -0.31 72.51 3.33
C LYS A 288 -0.30 71.66 2.07
N PHE A 289 0.15 72.21 0.95
CA PHE A 289 0.29 71.47 -0.30
C PHE A 289 1.28 70.31 -0.12
N VAL A 290 2.46 70.57 0.46
CA VAL A 290 3.43 69.51 0.78
C VAL A 290 2.80 68.48 1.72
N ALA A 291 2.12 68.91 2.78
CA ALA A 291 1.39 68.01 3.69
C ALA A 291 0.31 67.16 3.00
N SER A 292 -0.36 67.69 1.98
CA SER A 292 -1.39 66.95 1.22
C SER A 292 -0.81 65.77 0.45
N GLN A 293 0.44 65.86 -0.02
CA GLN A 293 1.12 64.74 -0.67
C GLN A 293 1.31 63.57 0.30
N PHE A 294 1.66 63.86 1.56
CA PHE A 294 1.78 62.83 2.60
C PHE A 294 0.43 62.26 3.04
N LEU A 295 -0.64 63.06 3.04
CA LEU A 295 -2.00 62.58 3.30
C LEU A 295 -2.48 61.58 2.24
N ASN A 296 -2.16 61.84 0.95
CA ASN A 296 -2.48 60.90 -0.13
C ASN A 296 -1.74 59.56 0.07
N LEU A 297 -0.47 59.60 0.49
CA LEU A 297 0.30 58.38 0.79
C LEU A 297 -0.28 57.60 1.99
N GLU A 298 -0.84 58.29 2.99
CA GLU A 298 -1.53 57.65 4.11
C GLU A 298 -2.82 56.93 3.68
N ASP A 299 -3.56 57.49 2.72
CA ASP A 299 -4.71 56.82 2.12
C ASP A 299 -4.29 55.58 1.32
N GLU A 300 -3.18 55.65 0.58
CA GLU A 300 -2.60 54.50 -0.13
C GLU A 300 -2.15 53.39 0.85
N ILE A 301 -1.50 53.75 1.95
CA ILE A 301 -1.13 52.84 3.04
C ILE A 301 -2.38 52.15 3.60
N ALA A 302 -3.44 52.90 3.90
CA ALA A 302 -4.68 52.34 4.42
C ALA A 302 -5.34 51.36 3.44
N GLN A 303 -5.28 51.65 2.13
CA GLN A 303 -5.75 50.74 1.09
C GLN A 303 -4.90 49.47 1.00
N LEU A 304 -3.56 49.59 1.02
CA LEU A 304 -2.65 48.45 1.01
C LEU A 304 -2.85 47.54 2.23
N ILE A 305 -3.05 48.11 3.42
CA ILE A 305 -3.36 47.32 4.62
C ILE A 305 -4.64 46.49 4.43
N ARG A 306 -5.69 47.07 3.83
CA ARG A 306 -6.93 46.33 3.52
C ARG A 306 -6.68 45.21 2.51
N ILE A 307 -5.90 45.47 1.46
CA ILE A 307 -5.54 44.46 0.45
C ILE A 307 -4.74 43.32 1.09
N ILE A 308 -3.72 43.63 1.89
CA ILE A 308 -2.92 42.62 2.61
C ILE A 308 -3.80 41.79 3.54
N SER A 309 -4.71 42.43 4.28
CA SER A 309 -5.66 41.74 5.16
C SER A 309 -6.58 40.78 4.38
N TYR A 310 -7.13 41.24 3.25
CA TYR A 310 -7.91 40.40 2.36
C TYR A 310 -7.11 39.19 1.84
N LEU A 311 -5.91 39.42 1.32
CA LEU A 311 -5.02 38.35 0.82
C LEU A 311 -4.65 37.35 1.91
N LYS A 312 -4.38 37.82 3.15
CA LYS A 312 -4.11 36.95 4.31
C LYS A 312 -5.29 36.05 4.65
N ASN A 313 -6.52 36.57 4.59
CA ASN A 313 -7.72 35.78 4.79
C ASN A 313 -7.91 34.73 3.69
N GLU A 314 -7.72 35.11 2.41
CA GLU A 314 -7.81 34.16 1.30
C GLU A 314 -6.76 33.04 1.41
N ASN A 315 -5.54 33.39 1.83
CA ASN A 315 -4.48 32.40 2.08
C ASN A 315 -4.85 31.44 3.22
N ALA A 316 -5.46 31.94 4.31
CA ALA A 316 -5.89 31.11 5.43
C ALA A 316 -7.02 30.14 5.04
N GLU A 317 -7.95 30.57 4.19
CA GLU A 317 -9.00 29.71 3.65
C GLU A 317 -8.43 28.64 2.72
N SER A 318 -7.53 29.01 1.82
CA SER A 318 -6.82 28.07 0.95
C SER A 318 -6.02 27.03 1.75
N ASP A 319 -5.45 27.41 2.90
CA ASP A 319 -4.69 26.51 3.76
C ASP A 319 -5.61 25.49 4.47
N LYS A 320 -6.81 25.90 4.89
CA LYS A 320 -7.84 24.99 5.40
C LYS A 320 -8.29 23.98 4.35
N GLU A 321 -8.54 24.43 3.12
CA GLU A 321 -8.90 23.54 2.00
C GLU A 321 -7.79 22.52 1.72
N LEU A 322 -6.53 22.96 1.77
CA LEU A 322 -5.37 22.10 1.57
C LEU A 322 -5.28 21.01 2.64
N GLN A 323 -5.48 21.37 3.91
CA GLN A 323 -5.48 20.43 5.04
C GLN A 323 -6.60 19.39 4.92
N LEU A 324 -7.82 19.83 4.60
CA LEU A 324 -8.97 18.95 4.40
C LEU A 324 -8.75 17.98 3.23
N LEU A 325 -8.25 18.48 2.10
CA LEU A 325 -7.96 17.63 0.95
C LEU A 325 -6.85 16.61 1.26
N LYS A 326 -5.79 17.03 1.97
CA LYS A 326 -4.73 16.14 2.41
C LYS A 326 -5.27 15.03 3.32
N ALA A 327 -6.07 15.38 4.32
CA ALA A 327 -6.71 14.41 5.21
C ALA A 327 -7.61 13.43 4.44
N SER A 328 -8.37 13.92 3.44
CA SER A 328 -9.18 13.07 2.58
C SER A 328 -8.36 12.09 1.74
N ILE A 329 -7.22 12.53 1.20
CA ILE A 329 -6.30 11.69 0.43
C ILE A 329 -5.66 10.64 1.36
N ASP A 330 -5.17 11.06 2.52
CA ASP A 330 -4.55 10.17 3.51
C ASP A 330 -5.55 9.09 3.97
N ASN A 331 -6.80 9.47 4.21
CA ASN A 331 -7.86 8.52 4.56
C ASN A 331 -8.16 7.53 3.41
N TYR A 332 -8.21 8.03 2.17
CA TYR A 332 -8.38 7.17 0.99
C TYR A 332 -7.23 6.16 0.84
N ILE A 333 -5.98 6.63 0.95
CA ILE A 333 -4.79 5.77 0.85
C ILE A 333 -4.81 4.72 1.98
N SER A 334 -4.99 5.16 3.23
CA SER A 334 -5.03 4.26 4.40
C SER A 334 -6.11 3.18 4.26
N THR A 335 -7.32 3.58 3.86
CA THR A 335 -8.44 2.64 3.67
C THR A 335 -8.14 1.61 2.59
N ASN A 336 -7.57 2.04 1.46
CA ASN A 336 -7.28 1.12 0.36
C ASN A 336 -6.05 0.24 0.63
N LEU A 337 -5.04 0.74 1.34
CA LEU A 337 -3.91 -0.07 1.81
C LEU A 337 -4.38 -1.19 2.73
N LYS A 338 -5.26 -0.89 3.68
CA LYS A 338 -5.81 -1.91 4.59
C LYS A 338 -6.60 -2.98 3.83
N LYS A 339 -7.42 -2.59 2.84
CA LYS A 339 -8.14 -3.55 1.99
C LYS A 339 -7.18 -4.42 1.17
N LEU A 340 -6.13 -3.82 0.63
CA LEU A 340 -5.11 -4.52 -0.15
C LEU A 340 -4.34 -5.54 0.72
N GLU A 341 -3.98 -5.16 1.94
CA GLU A 341 -3.29 -6.02 2.90
C GLU A 341 -4.14 -7.21 3.32
N ILE A 342 -5.43 -6.99 3.64
CA ILE A 342 -6.37 -8.07 3.96
C ILE A 342 -6.48 -9.06 2.79
N SER A 343 -6.71 -8.55 1.58
CA SER A 343 -6.82 -9.39 0.37
C SER A 343 -5.54 -10.18 0.09
N PHE A 344 -4.36 -9.59 0.31
CA PHE A 344 -3.07 -10.27 0.14
C PHE A 344 -2.90 -11.38 1.17
N GLU A 345 -3.21 -11.12 2.44
CA GLU A 345 -3.03 -12.10 3.50
C GLU A 345 -4.03 -13.27 3.38
N GLU A 346 -5.26 -13.01 2.93
CA GLU A 346 -6.23 -14.06 2.57
C GLU A 346 -5.68 -14.97 1.46
N GLU A 347 -5.22 -14.41 0.34
CA GLU A 347 -4.66 -15.18 -0.78
C GLU A 347 -3.39 -15.96 -0.39
N ARG A 348 -2.50 -15.31 0.38
CA ARG A 348 -1.29 -15.92 0.91
C ARG A 348 -1.59 -17.11 1.82
N ASN A 349 -2.56 -16.97 2.73
CA ASN A 349 -2.93 -18.05 3.64
C ASN A 349 -3.56 -19.25 2.92
N GLU A 350 -4.36 -19.00 1.88
CA GLU A 350 -4.88 -20.08 1.03
C GLU A 350 -3.76 -20.86 0.32
N ILE A 351 -2.72 -20.17 -0.16
CA ILE A 351 -1.56 -20.84 -0.80
C ILE A 351 -0.74 -21.62 0.25
N ILE A 352 -0.51 -21.05 1.44
CA ILE A 352 0.29 -21.68 2.50
C ILE A 352 -0.36 -22.98 3.01
N LYS A 353 -1.69 -23.07 3.07
CA LYS A 353 -2.41 -24.31 3.45
C LYS A 353 -1.99 -25.51 2.60
N ASP A 354 -1.57 -25.27 1.36
CA ASP A 354 -1.19 -26.30 0.40
C ASP A 354 0.32 -26.29 0.09
N LYS A 355 1.15 -25.67 0.92
CA LYS A 355 2.61 -25.57 0.70
C LYS A 355 3.28 -26.95 0.57
N ASP A 356 2.82 -27.94 1.33
CA ASP A 356 3.36 -29.31 1.29
C ASP A 356 2.76 -30.17 0.17
N LYS A 357 1.83 -29.60 -0.61
CA LYS A 357 1.21 -30.28 -1.74
C LYS A 357 1.83 -29.77 -3.04
N LEU A 358 2.21 -30.72 -3.89
CA LEU A 358 2.73 -30.44 -5.23
C LEU A 358 1.57 -30.43 -6.22
N GLY A 359 1.65 -29.59 -7.25
CA GLY A 359 0.75 -29.72 -8.39
C GLY A 359 1.12 -30.95 -9.21
N LEU A 360 0.15 -31.75 -9.62
CA LEU A 360 0.33 -32.90 -10.49
C LEU A 360 -0.16 -32.60 -11.90
N SER A 361 0.72 -32.76 -12.89
CA SER A 361 0.38 -32.78 -14.31
C SER A 361 0.65 -34.17 -14.89
N TRP A 362 -0.38 -34.83 -15.41
CA TRP A 362 -0.27 -36.15 -16.02
C TRP A 362 -0.28 -36.04 -17.56
N LYS A 363 0.90 -35.95 -18.18
CA LYS A 363 1.08 -35.65 -19.63
C LYS A 363 0.28 -36.55 -20.58
N HIS A 364 0.02 -37.79 -20.17
CA HIS A 364 -0.80 -38.76 -20.90
C HIS A 364 -1.74 -39.47 -19.93
N GLU A 365 -2.66 -38.70 -19.35
CA GLU A 365 -3.61 -39.21 -18.37
C GLU A 365 -4.42 -40.38 -18.92
N ARG A 366 -4.44 -41.48 -18.16
CA ARG A 366 -5.28 -42.63 -18.45
C ARG A 366 -6.72 -42.26 -18.07
N LYS A 367 -7.55 -41.99 -19.07
CA LYS A 367 -8.96 -41.58 -18.91
C LYS A 367 -9.78 -42.50 -18.00
N SER A 368 -9.41 -43.77 -17.87
CA SER A 368 -10.10 -44.69 -16.96
C SER A 368 -10.07 -44.24 -15.50
N TRP A 369 -9.02 -43.56 -15.08
CA TRP A 369 -8.85 -43.08 -13.69
C TRP A 369 -9.45 -41.69 -13.44
N ALA A 370 -9.86 -40.97 -14.48
CA ALA A 370 -10.40 -39.61 -14.33
C ALA A 370 -11.74 -39.59 -13.57
N SER A 371 -12.53 -40.67 -13.66
CA SER A 371 -13.82 -40.83 -13.01
C SER A 371 -13.76 -41.58 -11.68
N ALA A 372 -12.56 -41.97 -11.21
CA ALA A 372 -12.39 -42.66 -9.95
C ALA A 372 -12.72 -41.73 -8.78
N THR A 373 -13.52 -42.23 -7.84
CA THR A 373 -13.97 -41.48 -6.66
C THR A 373 -13.23 -41.89 -5.40
N SER A 374 -12.66 -43.09 -5.38
CA SER A 374 -11.89 -43.58 -4.25
C SER A 374 -10.48 -42.98 -4.21
N PRO A 375 -9.85 -42.87 -3.03
CA PRO A 375 -8.46 -42.45 -2.88
C PRO A 375 -7.50 -43.23 -3.78
N ILE A 376 -6.63 -42.52 -4.51
CA ILE A 376 -5.62 -43.10 -5.40
C ILE A 376 -4.21 -42.79 -4.88
N PHE A 377 -3.40 -43.84 -4.77
CA PHE A 377 -1.97 -43.78 -4.49
C PHE A 377 -1.21 -44.34 -5.70
N PHE A 378 -0.33 -43.56 -6.29
CA PHE A 378 0.57 -44.03 -7.35
C PHE A 378 1.89 -44.48 -6.73
N ASP A 379 2.23 -45.76 -6.84
CA ASP A 379 3.55 -46.26 -6.49
C ASP A 379 4.56 -45.86 -7.59
N ILE A 380 5.41 -44.90 -7.26
CA ILE A 380 6.45 -44.37 -8.15
C ILE A 380 7.83 -45.03 -7.92
N GLY A 381 7.89 -46.07 -7.09
CA GLY A 381 9.11 -46.75 -6.69
C GLY A 381 9.88 -46.01 -5.59
N ASP A 382 11.05 -46.53 -5.23
CA ASP A 382 11.96 -45.96 -4.24
C ASP A 382 11.30 -45.71 -2.87
N ASP A 383 10.37 -46.60 -2.48
CA ASP A 383 9.52 -46.50 -1.28
C ASP A 383 8.67 -45.21 -1.19
N ASN A 384 8.27 -44.65 -2.33
CA ASN A 384 7.41 -43.46 -2.39
C ASN A 384 6.09 -43.74 -3.10
N LEU A 385 5.01 -43.22 -2.52
CA LEU A 385 3.68 -43.11 -3.11
C LEU A 385 3.35 -41.64 -3.39
N LEU A 386 2.70 -41.36 -4.51
CA LEU A 386 2.01 -40.09 -4.74
C LEU A 386 0.53 -40.27 -4.41
N TYR A 387 0.05 -39.60 -3.37
CA TYR A 387 -1.37 -39.55 -3.06
C TYR A 387 -2.05 -38.43 -3.84
N LYS A 388 -3.01 -38.77 -4.70
CA LYS A 388 -3.75 -37.81 -5.55
C LYS A 388 -4.98 -37.26 -4.83
N TYR A 389 -5.00 -35.95 -4.66
CA TYR A 389 -6.19 -35.20 -4.23
C TYR A 389 -7.11 -34.89 -5.42
N PRO A 390 -8.41 -34.62 -5.18
CA PRO A 390 -9.36 -34.27 -6.25
C PRO A 390 -8.99 -33.04 -7.07
N ASN A 391 -8.29 -32.07 -6.49
CA ASN A 391 -7.88 -30.81 -7.14
C ASN A 391 -6.54 -30.92 -7.92
N ASN A 392 -6.16 -32.13 -8.34
CA ASN A 392 -4.88 -32.42 -8.99
C ASN A 392 -3.64 -32.00 -8.18
N LYS A 393 -3.77 -31.84 -6.86
CA LYS A 393 -2.63 -31.75 -5.97
C LYS A 393 -2.20 -33.15 -5.54
N VAL A 394 -0.94 -33.32 -5.19
CA VAL A 394 -0.39 -34.56 -4.64
C VAL A 394 0.48 -34.29 -3.43
N CYS A 395 0.59 -35.28 -2.55
CA CYS A 395 1.70 -35.33 -1.60
C CYS A 395 2.49 -36.63 -1.80
N ILE A 396 3.78 -36.56 -1.48
CA ILE A 396 4.64 -37.74 -1.42
C ILE A 396 4.46 -38.37 -0.04
N ILE A 397 4.14 -39.66 -0.01
CA ILE A 397 4.00 -40.45 1.21
C ILE A 397 4.98 -41.60 1.12
N LYS A 398 5.73 -41.87 2.20
CA LYS A 398 6.60 -43.04 2.25
C LYS A 398 5.77 -44.31 2.40
N VAL A 399 6.17 -45.39 1.72
CA VAL A 399 5.50 -46.69 1.83
C VAL A 399 5.37 -47.15 3.30
N PRO A 400 6.40 -47.02 4.17
CA PRO A 400 6.26 -47.30 5.60
C PRO A 400 5.14 -46.51 6.31
N ASP A 401 4.96 -45.23 5.97
CA ASP A 401 3.91 -44.40 6.59
C ASP A 401 2.52 -44.81 6.10
N PHE A 402 2.39 -45.17 4.82
CA PHE A 402 1.17 -45.76 4.27
C PHE A 402 0.82 -47.07 4.99
N LEU A 403 1.81 -47.96 5.17
CA LEU A 403 1.61 -49.22 5.88
C LEU A 403 1.23 -48.98 7.35
N ARG A 404 1.92 -48.09 8.07
CA ARG A 404 1.56 -47.75 9.47
C ARG A 404 0.11 -47.27 9.59
N LYS A 405 -0.36 -46.50 8.60
CA LYS A 405 -1.73 -45.97 8.59
C LYS A 405 -2.78 -47.06 8.38
N TYR A 406 -2.52 -48.04 7.50
CA TYR A 406 -3.51 -49.04 7.08
C TYR A 406 -3.25 -50.46 7.61
N ASN A 407 -2.14 -50.67 8.30
CA ASN A 407 -1.71 -51.87 9.03
C ASN A 407 -0.99 -51.45 10.33
N PRO A 408 -1.71 -50.89 11.32
CA PRO A 408 -1.09 -50.29 12.50
C PRO A 408 -0.41 -51.30 13.44
N ASN A 409 -0.73 -52.59 13.33
CA ASN A 409 -0.28 -53.63 14.26
C ASN A 409 1.13 -54.18 13.95
N GLU A 410 1.81 -53.70 12.90
CA GLU A 410 3.21 -54.04 12.55
C GLU A 410 4.18 -52.85 12.72
N SER A 411 3.84 -51.88 13.58
CA SER A 411 4.69 -50.71 13.87
C SER A 411 5.88 -51.03 14.76
#